data_AF-A0A2C6MBS0-F1
#
_entry.id   AF-A0A2C6MBS0-F1
#
_cell.length_a   1.000
_cell.length_b   1.000
_cell.length_c   1.000
_cell.angle_alpha   90.00
_cell.angle_beta   90.00
_cell.angle_gamma   90.00
#
_symmetry.space_group_name_H-M   'P 1'
#
loop_
_entity.id
_entity.type
_entity.pdbx_description
1 polymer ?
#
loop_
_entity_poly.entity_id
_entity_poly.type
_entity_poly.pdbx_seq_one_letter_code
_entity_poly.pdbx_strand_id
1 'polypeptide(L)'
;MAFFKTHYYGGIKKYQWLTIPLALHGIVCRADGQRVEVSIGDRPGDPVFTITDLLPHLAKDQMVKKLTEAVEGEQLNLLAGGLPLQGGEKDAAVKMNILTLLHQNYGITEEDFVSAELEVVPAGPAYDVGLDRSMVGAYGQDDRVCVYTSLRAILETAPPPAPRWRSLSTKRKLAVPAAPACRKIPAECRGGHRLKAPSPV
;
A
#
# COMPACT_ATOMS: atom_id res chain seq x y z
N MET A 1 -6.02 -17.80 16.86
CA MET A 1 -6.16 -16.75 15.82
C MET A 1 -4.84 -16.65 15.07
N ALA A 2 -4.88 -16.31 13.79
CA ALA A 2 -3.70 -16.00 12.99
C ALA A 2 -3.65 -14.50 12.70
N PHE A 3 -2.45 -13.94 12.72
CA PHE A 3 -2.20 -12.53 12.46
C PHE A 3 -1.05 -12.37 11.48
N PHE A 4 -1.13 -11.36 10.60
CA PHE A 4 0.03 -10.88 9.88
C PHE A 4 0.73 -9.81 10.70
N LYS A 5 2.03 -10.02 10.94
CA LYS A 5 2.90 -9.01 11.53
C LYS A 5 3.13 -7.92 10.51
N THR A 6 2.86 -6.67 10.89
CA THR A 6 3.07 -5.51 10.02
C THR A 6 4.16 -4.62 10.58
N HIS A 7 4.76 -3.82 9.70
CA HIS A 7 5.60 -2.71 10.05
C HIS A 7 5.06 -1.48 9.33
N TYR A 8 4.75 -0.42 10.07
CA TYR A 8 4.18 0.78 9.46
C TYR A 8 5.22 1.53 8.63
N TYR A 9 4.77 2.15 7.55
CA TYR A 9 5.59 2.97 6.67
C TYR A 9 5.17 4.45 6.76
N GLY A 10 6.15 5.33 7.01
CA GLY A 10 5.92 6.78 7.12
C GLY A 10 5.36 7.23 8.47
N GLY A 11 4.99 8.51 8.55
CA GLY A 11 4.46 9.14 9.76
C GLY A 11 2.95 8.97 9.92
N ILE A 12 2.49 7.76 10.23
CA ILE A 12 1.06 7.49 10.44
C ILE A 12 0.61 7.82 11.87
N LYS A 13 -0.66 8.21 12.02
CA LYS A 13 -1.34 8.26 13.31
C LYS A 13 -1.90 6.87 13.62
N LYS A 14 -1.15 6.06 14.36
CA LYS A 14 -1.41 4.62 14.60
C LYS A 14 -2.86 4.32 15.02
N TYR A 15 -3.42 5.11 15.92
CA TYR A 15 -4.79 4.92 16.42
C TYR A 15 -5.88 5.03 15.33
N GLN A 16 -5.62 5.73 14.22
CA GLN A 16 -6.59 5.85 13.11
C GLN A 16 -6.66 4.59 12.24
N TRP A 17 -5.76 3.63 12.46
CA TRP A 17 -5.68 2.38 11.70
C TRP A 17 -6.31 1.20 12.44
N LEU A 18 -6.75 1.41 13.68
CA LEU A 18 -7.45 0.41 14.46
C LEU A 18 -8.93 0.39 14.07
N THR A 19 -9.56 -0.78 14.19
CA THR A 19 -11.01 -0.98 14.07
C THR A 19 -11.68 -0.45 12.79
N ILE A 20 -10.90 -0.27 11.71
CA ILE A 20 -11.39 0.06 10.37
C ILE A 20 -11.20 -1.12 9.42
N PRO A 21 -12.01 -1.22 8.35
CA PRO A 21 -11.79 -2.20 7.29
C PRO A 21 -10.50 -1.87 6.52
N LEU A 22 -9.65 -2.88 6.35
CA LEU A 22 -8.36 -2.80 5.67
C LEU A 22 -8.31 -3.79 4.50
N ALA A 23 -7.67 -3.38 3.41
CA ALA A 23 -7.38 -4.18 2.23
C ALA A 23 -5.89 -4.50 2.17
N LEU A 24 -5.56 -5.64 1.56
CA LEU A 24 -4.19 -6.10 1.34
C LEU A 24 -3.87 -6.02 -0.15
N HIS A 25 -2.82 -5.28 -0.48
CA HIS A 25 -2.34 -5.09 -1.85
C HIS A 25 -0.87 -5.41 -1.95
N GLY A 26 -0.42 -5.91 -3.10
CA GLY A 26 1.00 -6.03 -3.34
C GLY A 26 1.35 -7.09 -4.36
N ILE A 27 2.62 -7.45 -4.38
CA ILE A 27 3.18 -8.41 -5.32
C ILE A 27 4.03 -9.41 -4.56
N VAL A 28 3.82 -10.68 -4.87
CA VAL A 28 4.63 -11.79 -4.37
C VAL A 28 5.41 -12.39 -5.54
N CYS A 29 6.73 -12.50 -5.39
CA CYS A 29 7.57 -13.21 -6.35
C CYS A 29 7.78 -14.64 -5.84
N ARG A 30 7.21 -15.63 -6.54
CA ARG A 30 7.33 -17.04 -6.19
C ARG A 30 8.71 -17.58 -6.53
N ALA A 31 9.06 -18.73 -5.94
CA ALA A 31 10.31 -19.43 -6.21
C ALA A 31 10.54 -19.77 -7.71
N ASP A 32 9.46 -19.94 -8.49
CA ASP A 32 9.52 -20.17 -9.94
C ASP A 32 9.79 -18.89 -10.76
N GLY A 33 9.91 -17.73 -10.10
CA GLY A 33 10.10 -16.42 -10.71
C GLY A 33 8.81 -15.75 -11.17
N GLN A 34 7.65 -16.39 -11.00
CA GLN A 34 6.36 -15.80 -11.35
C GLN A 34 6.01 -14.68 -10.36
N ARG A 35 5.51 -13.57 -10.91
CA ARG A 35 4.95 -12.46 -10.14
C ARG A 35 3.45 -12.68 -9.98
N VAL A 36 2.99 -12.71 -8.73
CA VAL A 36 1.58 -12.83 -8.38
C VAL A 36 1.13 -11.54 -7.73
N GLU A 37 0.13 -10.90 -8.32
CA GLU A 37 -0.51 -9.72 -7.75
C GLU A 37 -1.54 -10.16 -6.71
N VAL A 38 -1.40 -9.64 -5.49
CA VAL A 38 -2.33 -9.86 -4.39
C VAL A 38 -3.17 -8.60 -4.22
N SER A 39 -4.49 -8.77 -4.28
CA SER A 39 -5.46 -7.73 -3.99
C SER A 39 -6.66 -8.41 -3.31
N ILE A 40 -6.87 -8.08 -2.04
CA ILE A 40 -7.93 -8.63 -1.20
C ILE A 40 -8.59 -7.48 -0.43
N GLY A 41 -9.91 -7.32 -0.57
CA GLY A 41 -10.71 -6.37 0.21
C GLY A 41 -11.28 -5.19 -0.57
N ASP A 42 -10.89 -5.04 -1.84
CA ASP A 42 -11.39 -3.98 -2.73
C ASP A 42 -12.56 -4.43 -3.61
N ARG A 43 -12.69 -5.74 -3.89
CA ARG A 43 -13.75 -6.24 -4.77
C ARG A 43 -15.05 -6.46 -4.00
N PRO A 44 -16.22 -6.25 -4.63
CA PRO A 44 -17.49 -6.59 -4.01
C PRO A 44 -17.53 -8.07 -3.61
N GLY A 45 -17.75 -8.35 -2.33
CA GLY A 45 -17.80 -9.70 -1.78
C GLY A 45 -16.47 -10.23 -1.24
N ASP A 46 -15.36 -9.51 -1.43
CA ASP A 46 -14.09 -9.88 -0.81
C ASP A 46 -14.15 -9.72 0.72
N PRO A 47 -13.43 -10.55 1.48
CA PRO A 47 -13.19 -10.31 2.89
C PRO A 47 -12.29 -9.08 3.07
N VAL A 48 -12.54 -8.34 4.15
CA VAL A 48 -11.65 -7.26 4.61
C VAL A 48 -10.94 -7.69 5.89
N PHE A 49 -9.81 -7.05 6.16
CA PHE A 49 -9.04 -7.25 7.37
C PHE A 49 -9.32 -6.13 8.39
N THR A 50 -8.87 -6.32 9.63
CA THR A 50 -8.90 -5.28 10.65
C THR A 50 -7.72 -5.45 11.61
N ILE A 51 -7.29 -4.36 12.22
CA ILE A 51 -6.41 -4.38 13.40
C ILE A 51 -7.32 -4.21 14.62
N THR A 52 -7.20 -5.11 15.59
CA THR A 52 -8.02 -5.10 16.81
C THR A 52 -7.53 -4.05 17.80
N ASP A 53 -8.47 -3.39 18.47
CA ASP A 53 -8.17 -2.49 19.60
C ASP A 53 -8.66 -3.10 20.93
N LEU A 54 -8.15 -2.58 22.04
CA LEU A 54 -8.62 -2.91 23.37
C LEU A 54 -9.98 -2.25 23.62
N LEU A 55 -10.93 -3.02 24.14
CA LEU A 55 -12.27 -2.50 24.44
C LEU A 55 -12.18 -1.38 25.48
N PRO A 56 -13.00 -0.31 25.37
CA PRO A 56 -12.91 0.85 26.26
C PRO A 56 -13.06 0.51 27.75
N HIS A 57 -13.81 -0.56 28.07
CA HIS A 57 -14.00 -1.05 29.44
C HIS A 57 -12.71 -1.56 30.09
N LEU A 58 -11.77 -2.07 29.29
CA LEU A 58 -10.47 -2.58 29.73
C LEU A 58 -9.33 -1.58 29.44
N ALA A 59 -9.59 -0.56 28.61
CA ALA A 59 -8.59 0.39 28.12
C ALA A 59 -8.30 1.57 29.08
N LYS A 60 -8.60 1.46 30.37
CA LYS A 60 -8.42 2.58 31.34
C LYS A 60 -7.01 3.17 31.28
N ASP A 61 -6.00 2.32 31.32
CA ASP A 61 -4.60 2.75 31.29
C ASP A 61 -4.20 3.31 29.92
N GLN A 62 -4.74 2.75 28.83
CA GLN A 62 -4.49 3.19 27.47
C GLN A 62 -5.05 4.60 27.22
N MET A 63 -6.22 4.92 27.80
CA MET A 63 -6.89 6.22 27.66
C MET A 63 -6.15 7.37 28.36
N VAL A 64 -5.35 7.07 29.39
CA VAL A 64 -4.56 8.09 30.11
C VAL A 64 -3.26 8.42 29.37
N LYS A 65 -2.75 7.50 28.54
CA LYS A 65 -1.52 7.71 27.77
C LYS A 65 -1.70 8.77 26.69
N LYS A 66 -0.58 9.40 26.31
CA LYS A 66 -0.55 10.27 25.12
C LYS A 66 -0.88 9.44 23.89
N LEU A 67 -1.59 10.02 22.92
CA LEU A 67 -1.99 9.32 21.68
C LEU A 67 -0.81 8.70 20.91
N THR A 68 0.40 9.26 21.06
CA THR A 68 1.63 8.74 20.44
C THR A 68 2.11 7.42 21.04
N GLU A 69 1.76 7.17 22.31
CA GLU A 69 2.19 6.04 23.15
C GLU A 69 1.04 5.07 23.44
N ALA A 70 -0.20 5.49 23.22
CA ALA A 70 -1.39 4.68 23.47
C ALA A 70 -1.46 3.43 22.58
N VAL A 71 -0.82 3.46 21.40
CA VAL A 71 -0.77 2.33 20.47
C VAL A 71 0.67 2.13 20.03
N GLU A 72 1.21 0.94 20.31
CA GLU A 72 2.56 0.57 19.90
C GLU A 72 2.57 0.11 18.43
N GLY A 73 3.68 0.32 17.73
CA GLY A 73 3.79 -0.09 16.33
C GLY A 73 3.70 -1.62 16.15
N GLU A 74 4.24 -2.37 17.10
CA GLU A 74 4.23 -3.84 17.12
C GLU A 74 2.84 -4.44 17.38
N GLN A 75 1.93 -3.63 17.92
CA GLN A 75 0.54 -4.03 18.16
C GLN A 75 -0.33 -3.93 16.90
N LEU A 76 0.17 -3.32 15.82
CA LEU A 76 -0.50 -3.23 14.52
C LEU A 76 -0.49 -4.58 13.78
N ASN A 77 -1.11 -5.59 14.38
CA ASN A 77 -1.21 -6.93 13.83
C ASN A 77 -2.52 -7.08 13.07
N LEU A 78 -2.43 -7.44 11.78
CA LEU A 78 -3.60 -7.60 10.93
C LEU A 78 -4.26 -8.95 11.22
N LEU A 79 -5.54 -8.97 11.57
CA LEU A 79 -6.27 -10.21 11.84
C LEU A 79 -6.51 -10.98 10.53
N ALA A 80 -5.80 -12.10 10.34
CA ALA A 80 -5.89 -12.92 9.12
C ALA A 80 -7.00 -13.97 9.19
N GLY A 81 -7.33 -14.46 10.40
CA GLY A 81 -8.47 -15.35 10.61
C GLY A 81 -8.43 -16.15 11.91
N GLY A 82 -9.49 -16.91 12.15
CA GLY A 82 -9.70 -17.63 13.42
C GLY A 82 -10.06 -19.11 13.27
N LEU A 83 -10.46 -19.57 12.08
CA LEU A 83 -10.92 -20.94 11.89
C LEU A 83 -9.74 -21.92 11.80
N PRO A 84 -9.72 -23.00 12.61
CA PRO A 84 -8.70 -24.03 12.52
C PRO A 84 -8.95 -25.00 11.35
N LEU A 85 -7.88 -25.54 10.79
CA LEU A 85 -7.94 -26.64 9.84
C LEU A 85 -8.44 -27.91 10.54
N GLN A 86 -9.43 -28.60 9.96
CA GLN A 86 -9.96 -29.85 10.52
C GLN A 86 -8.89 -30.94 10.54
N GLY A 87 -8.74 -31.64 11.67
CA GLY A 87 -7.75 -32.70 11.85
C GLY A 87 -6.30 -32.22 11.97
N GLY A 88 -6.06 -30.90 11.99
CA GLY A 88 -4.73 -30.33 12.21
C GLY A 88 -4.31 -30.31 13.68
N GLU A 89 -3.01 -30.18 13.92
CA GLU A 89 -2.44 -30.01 15.25
C GLU A 89 -2.95 -28.72 15.92
N LYS A 90 -3.35 -28.80 17.20
CA LYS A 90 -4.09 -27.73 17.89
C LYS A 90 -3.42 -26.36 17.81
N ASP A 91 -2.09 -26.32 17.89
CA ASP A 91 -1.34 -25.06 18.00
C ASP A 91 -1.09 -24.39 16.64
N ALA A 92 -1.02 -25.17 15.56
CA ALA A 92 -0.75 -24.67 14.21
C ALA A 92 -1.98 -24.68 13.28
N ALA A 93 -3.09 -25.31 13.68
CA ALA A 93 -4.25 -25.53 12.82
C ALA A 93 -4.81 -24.24 12.20
N VAL A 94 -4.82 -23.11 12.92
CA VAL A 94 -5.32 -21.83 12.38
C VAL A 94 -4.34 -21.25 11.35
N LYS A 95 -3.04 -21.27 11.62
CA LYS A 95 -2.00 -20.81 10.69
C LYS A 95 -2.05 -21.63 9.39
N MET A 96 -2.11 -22.96 9.53
CA MET A 96 -2.16 -23.87 8.38
C MET A 96 -3.42 -23.66 7.53
N ASN A 97 -4.56 -23.35 8.15
CA ASN A 97 -5.77 -23.02 7.40
C ASN A 97 -5.57 -21.77 6.54
N ILE A 98 -5.00 -20.69 7.09
CA ILE A 98 -4.71 -19.46 6.33
C ILE A 98 -3.72 -19.72 5.19
N LEU A 99 -2.64 -20.46 5.44
CA LEU A 99 -1.68 -20.83 4.39
C LEU A 99 -2.34 -21.67 3.29
N THR A 100 -3.25 -22.58 3.66
CA THR A 100 -4.02 -23.37 2.68
C THR A 100 -4.90 -22.48 1.81
N LEU A 101 -5.59 -21.50 2.40
CA LEU A 101 -6.42 -20.55 1.65
C LEU A 101 -5.58 -19.68 0.70
N LEU A 102 -4.42 -19.19 1.15
CA LEU A 102 -3.50 -18.42 0.32
C LEU A 102 -2.93 -19.26 -0.83
N HIS A 103 -2.60 -20.52 -0.56
CA HIS A 103 -2.12 -21.44 -1.58
C HIS A 103 -3.21 -21.76 -2.61
N GLN A 104 -4.46 -21.97 -2.18
CA GLN A 104 -5.58 -22.23 -3.09
C GLN A 104 -5.91 -21.03 -3.98
N ASN A 105 -5.88 -19.82 -3.43
CA ASN A 105 -6.30 -18.61 -4.15
C ASN A 105 -5.18 -18.02 -5.00
N TYR A 106 -3.93 -18.10 -4.55
CA TYR A 106 -2.79 -17.39 -5.16
C TYR A 106 -1.58 -18.29 -5.45
N GLY A 107 -1.59 -19.56 -5.04
CA GLY A 107 -0.44 -20.47 -5.19
C GLY A 107 0.76 -20.12 -4.30
N ILE A 108 0.56 -19.25 -3.30
CA ILE A 108 1.61 -18.71 -2.43
C ILE A 108 1.92 -19.73 -1.32
N THR A 109 3.19 -19.89 -1.00
CA THR A 109 3.69 -20.67 0.13
C THR A 109 4.26 -19.75 1.22
N GLU A 110 4.57 -20.30 2.40
CA GLU A 110 5.11 -19.49 3.50
C GLU A 110 6.45 -18.82 3.16
N GLU A 111 7.30 -19.50 2.38
CA GLU A 111 8.63 -18.98 2.02
C GLU A 111 8.55 -17.79 1.05
N ASP A 112 7.51 -17.73 0.21
CA ASP A 112 7.33 -16.67 -0.78
C ASP A 112 7.08 -15.29 -0.12
N PHE A 113 6.74 -15.24 1.17
CA PHE A 113 6.61 -13.97 1.90
C PHE A 113 7.95 -13.23 2.08
N VAL A 114 9.09 -13.92 1.96
CA VAL A 114 10.42 -13.28 2.01
C VAL A 114 10.65 -12.38 0.80
N SER A 115 10.09 -12.77 -0.35
CA SER A 115 10.16 -12.04 -1.64
C SER A 115 8.84 -11.32 -1.98
N ALA A 116 8.04 -11.00 -0.95
CA ALA A 116 6.79 -10.29 -1.08
C ALA A 116 6.94 -8.80 -0.73
N GLU A 117 6.36 -7.93 -1.56
CA GLU A 117 6.06 -6.55 -1.19
C GLU A 117 4.55 -6.43 -0.99
N LEU A 118 4.11 -6.43 0.26
CA LEU A 118 2.70 -6.34 0.64
C LEU A 118 2.46 -5.07 1.46
N GLU A 119 1.38 -4.38 1.13
CA GLU A 119 0.92 -3.14 1.74
C GLU A 119 -0.51 -3.30 2.25
N VAL A 120 -0.76 -2.80 3.45
CA VAL A 120 -2.08 -2.76 4.06
C VAL A 120 -2.60 -1.33 3.99
N VAL A 121 -3.80 -1.16 3.44
CA VAL A 121 -4.41 0.17 3.24
C VAL A 121 -5.87 0.15 3.70
N PRO A 122 -6.47 1.29 4.06
CA PRO A 122 -7.92 1.38 4.27
C PRO A 122 -8.68 0.88 3.06
N ALA A 123 -9.61 -0.04 3.29
CA ALA A 123 -10.45 -0.60 2.24
C ALA A 123 -11.55 0.39 1.85
N GLY A 124 -11.94 0.34 0.59
CA GLY A 124 -13.12 1.02 0.07
C GLY A 124 -12.82 2.15 -0.92
N PRO A 125 -13.81 2.48 -1.75
CA PRO A 125 -13.66 3.47 -2.81
C PRO A 125 -13.59 4.90 -2.26
N ALA A 126 -13.32 5.84 -3.16
CA ALA A 126 -13.56 7.26 -2.89
C ALA A 126 -15.08 7.55 -2.80
N TYR A 127 -15.45 8.47 -1.92
CA TYR A 127 -16.83 8.92 -1.73
C TYR A 127 -16.94 10.44 -1.82
N ASP A 128 -18.10 10.94 -2.22
CA ASP A 128 -18.45 12.34 -2.00
C ASP A 128 -18.76 12.55 -0.51
N VAL A 129 -18.26 13.65 0.04
CA VAL A 129 -18.38 14.01 1.45
C VAL A 129 -19.13 15.32 1.59
N GLY A 130 -20.05 15.37 2.56
CA GLY A 130 -20.94 16.50 2.79
C GLY A 130 -22.33 16.26 2.18
N LEU A 131 -23.37 16.85 2.78
CA LEU A 131 -24.74 16.77 2.24
C LEU A 131 -24.84 17.37 0.84
N ASP A 132 -23.98 18.34 0.56
CA ASP A 132 -23.82 19.04 -0.72
C ASP A 132 -22.86 18.34 -1.69
N ARG A 133 -22.19 17.26 -1.26
CA ARG A 133 -21.23 16.48 -2.06
C ARG A 133 -20.09 17.32 -2.63
N SER A 134 -19.69 18.38 -1.93
CA SER A 134 -18.68 19.34 -2.41
C SER A 134 -17.23 18.86 -2.23
N MET A 135 -17.01 17.80 -1.45
CA MET A 135 -15.68 17.28 -1.14
C MET A 135 -15.55 15.81 -1.55
N VAL A 136 -14.31 15.37 -1.80
CA VAL A 136 -13.99 13.96 -2.07
C VAL A 136 -13.22 13.39 -0.89
N GLY A 137 -13.74 12.32 -0.31
CA GLY A 137 -13.10 11.54 0.76
C GLY A 137 -12.52 10.25 0.21
N ALA A 138 -11.20 10.07 0.34
CA ALA A 138 -10.53 8.82 -0.01
C ALA A 138 -9.20 8.67 0.75
N TYR A 139 -8.73 7.43 0.88
CA TYR A 139 -7.37 7.15 1.34
C TYR A 139 -6.33 7.59 0.30
N GLY A 140 -5.18 8.08 0.77
CA GLY A 140 -4.04 8.39 -0.08
C GLY A 140 -4.14 9.69 -0.88
N GLN A 141 -5.04 10.62 -0.52
CA GLN A 141 -5.15 11.93 -1.18
C GLN A 141 -3.84 12.72 -1.16
N ASP A 142 -3.08 12.60 -0.06
CA ASP A 142 -1.77 13.23 0.11
C ASP A 142 -0.82 12.89 -1.06
N ASP A 143 -0.40 13.93 -1.77
CA ASP A 143 0.32 13.92 -3.05
C ASP A 143 -0.33 13.19 -4.24
N ARG A 144 -1.15 12.14 -4.07
CA ARG A 144 -1.78 11.46 -5.23
C ARG A 144 -2.72 12.38 -6.01
N VAL A 145 -3.44 13.28 -5.35
CA VAL A 145 -4.32 14.27 -6.01
C VAL A 145 -3.52 15.27 -6.85
N CYS A 146 -2.35 15.70 -6.34
CA CYS A 146 -1.45 16.61 -7.05
C CYS A 146 -0.83 15.92 -8.27
N VAL A 147 -0.47 14.65 -8.14
CA VAL A 147 0.05 13.84 -9.24
C VAL A 147 -1.01 13.63 -10.31
N TYR A 148 -2.23 13.24 -9.92
CA TYR A 148 -3.33 13.02 -10.85
C TYR A 148 -3.65 14.30 -11.65
N THR A 149 -3.87 15.42 -10.97
CA THR A 149 -4.17 16.71 -11.62
C THR A 149 -3.03 17.17 -12.54
N SER A 150 -1.78 17.02 -12.11
CA SER A 150 -0.61 17.34 -12.95
C SER A 150 -0.52 16.45 -14.19
N LEU A 151 -0.79 15.15 -14.04
CA LEU A 151 -0.79 14.20 -15.16
C LEU A 151 -1.90 14.51 -16.16
N ARG A 152 -3.13 14.74 -15.68
CA ARG A 152 -4.26 15.14 -16.52
C ARG A 152 -3.95 16.40 -17.32
N ALA A 153 -3.40 17.43 -16.65
CA ALA A 153 -2.98 18.65 -17.33
C ALA A 153 -1.94 18.38 -18.44
N ILE A 154 -0.93 17.55 -18.18
CA ILE A 154 0.09 17.21 -19.18
C ILE A 154 -0.52 16.49 -20.39
N LEU A 155 -1.43 15.54 -20.16
CA LEU A 155 -2.07 14.75 -21.22
C LEU A 155 -3.04 15.58 -22.07
N GLU A 156 -3.70 16.58 -21.47
CA GLU A 156 -4.68 17.43 -22.13
C GLU A 156 -4.06 18.68 -22.77
N THR A 157 -2.79 18.98 -22.46
CA THR A 157 -2.08 20.12 -23.05
C THR A 157 -1.57 19.78 -24.45
N ALA A 158 -1.88 20.63 -25.43
CA ALA A 158 -1.33 20.53 -26.79
C ALA A 158 0.22 20.60 -26.76
N PRO A 159 0.92 19.91 -27.69
CA PRO A 159 2.38 19.87 -27.67
C PRO A 159 2.97 21.29 -27.68
N PRO A 160 3.74 21.68 -26.65
CA PRO A 160 4.32 23.00 -26.59
C PRO A 160 5.40 23.15 -27.67
N PRO A 161 5.68 24.39 -28.14
CA PRO A 161 6.72 24.65 -29.14
C PRO A 161 8.15 24.29 -28.66
N ALA A 162 8.35 24.01 -27.37
CA ALA A 162 9.61 23.50 -26.83
C ALA A 162 9.36 22.34 -25.84
N PRO A 163 10.18 21.27 -25.85
CA PRO A 163 10.01 20.13 -24.97
C PRO A 163 10.24 20.52 -23.50
N ARG A 164 9.27 20.20 -22.63
CA ARG A 164 9.35 20.40 -21.17
C ARG A 164 9.22 19.05 -20.46
N TRP A 165 10.17 18.73 -19.58
CA TRP A 165 10.18 17.52 -18.77
C TRP A 165 9.68 17.81 -17.35
N ARG A 166 8.88 16.90 -16.78
CA ARG A 166 8.48 16.87 -15.35
C ARG A 166 8.67 15.45 -14.82
N SER A 167 9.20 15.31 -13.61
CA SER A 167 9.39 14.02 -12.94
C SER A 167 8.30 13.76 -11.89
N LEU A 168 7.93 12.49 -11.74
CA LEU A 168 7.05 11.97 -10.68
C LEU A 168 7.86 10.97 -9.85
N SER A 169 7.71 10.99 -8.52
CA SER A 169 8.45 10.12 -7.61
C SER A 169 7.53 9.41 -6.61
N THR A 170 7.85 8.14 -6.31
CA THR A 170 6.94 7.19 -5.66
C THR A 170 7.18 7.01 -4.15
N LYS A 171 8.38 7.32 -3.62
CA LYS A 171 8.73 7.12 -2.20
C LYS A 171 9.21 8.42 -1.55
N ARG A 172 8.28 9.29 -1.15
CA ARG A 172 8.58 10.63 -0.61
C ARG A 172 8.68 10.72 0.92
N LYS A 173 8.17 9.73 1.67
CA LYS A 173 7.94 9.83 3.13
C LYS A 173 9.04 9.29 4.07
N LEU A 174 10.23 8.97 3.54
CA LEU A 174 11.37 8.53 4.37
C LEU A 174 12.39 9.68 4.54
N ALA A 175 12.67 10.07 5.78
CA ALA A 175 13.90 10.78 6.14
C ALA A 175 15.07 9.77 6.32
N VAL A 176 15.28 8.93 5.30
CA VAL A 176 16.40 7.99 5.19
C VAL A 176 17.09 8.31 3.87
N PRO A 177 18.43 8.32 3.80
CA PRO A 177 19.14 8.62 2.56
C PRO A 177 18.75 7.58 1.51
N ALA A 178 17.85 7.97 0.59
CA ALA A 178 17.42 7.12 -0.49
C ALA A 178 18.63 6.80 -1.39
N ALA A 179 18.85 5.51 -1.66
CA ALA A 179 19.48 5.07 -2.91
C ALA A 179 18.68 5.68 -4.10
N PRO A 180 19.32 5.94 -5.25
CA PRO A 180 19.30 7.25 -5.92
C PRO A 180 18.05 7.48 -6.79
N ALA A 181 16.84 7.36 -6.24
CA ALA A 181 15.63 7.79 -6.95
C ALA A 181 15.45 9.33 -6.90
N CYS A 182 16.16 10.01 -6.00
CA CYS A 182 16.03 11.45 -5.75
C CYS A 182 17.38 12.20 -5.81
N ARG A 183 18.38 11.69 -6.56
CA ARG A 183 19.51 12.54 -6.98
C ARG A 183 19.12 13.21 -8.28
N LYS A 184 19.27 14.54 -8.31
CA LYS A 184 19.15 15.39 -9.51
C LYS A 184 19.66 14.60 -10.72
N ILE A 185 18.80 14.37 -11.71
CA ILE A 185 19.25 13.92 -13.03
C ILE A 185 20.30 14.95 -13.48
N PRO A 186 21.57 14.55 -13.70
CA PRO A 186 22.58 15.50 -14.14
C PRO A 186 22.13 16.15 -15.44
N ALA A 187 22.36 17.46 -15.56
CA ALA A 187 22.04 18.25 -16.74
C ALA A 187 22.86 17.87 -18.00
N GLU A 188 23.60 16.76 -17.97
CA GLU A 188 24.56 16.32 -18.99
C GLU A 188 23.95 15.53 -20.16
N CYS A 189 22.67 15.16 -20.11
CA CYS A 189 21.95 14.67 -21.31
C CYS A 189 21.51 15.82 -22.26
N ARG A 190 22.33 16.86 -22.41
CA ARG A 190 22.17 17.95 -23.41
C ARG A 190 23.17 17.84 -24.58
N GLY A 191 23.66 16.63 -24.86
CA GLY A 191 24.44 16.34 -26.07
C GLY A 191 23.51 15.98 -27.23
N GLY A 192 23.09 16.97 -28.00
CA GLY A 192 22.33 16.73 -29.23
C GLY A 192 23.21 16.08 -30.31
N HIS A 193 23.05 14.78 -30.56
CA HIS A 193 23.42 14.20 -31.84
C HIS A 193 22.35 14.55 -32.88
N ARG A 194 22.57 15.66 -33.59
CA ARG A 194 21.90 15.93 -34.87
C ARG A 194 22.30 14.85 -35.88
N LEU A 195 21.46 13.86 -36.09
CA LEU A 195 21.49 13.08 -37.33
C LEU A 195 20.99 14.00 -38.46
N LYS A 196 21.91 14.48 -39.31
CA LYS A 196 21.56 15.15 -40.57
C LYS A 196 20.94 14.11 -41.50
N ALA A 197 19.68 14.30 -41.87
CA ALA A 197 19.09 13.62 -43.02
C ALA A 197 19.69 14.19 -44.33
N PRO A 198 20.03 13.37 -45.34
CA PRO A 198 20.43 13.86 -46.65
C PRO A 198 19.20 14.39 -47.41
N SER A 199 19.37 15.53 -48.08
CA SER A 199 18.37 16.19 -48.92
C SER A 199 18.08 15.39 -50.20
N PRO A 200 16.81 15.29 -50.66
CA PRO A 200 16.49 14.74 -51.96
C PRO A 200 16.80 15.75 -53.08
N VAL A 201 17.27 15.21 -54.22
CA VAL A 201 17.53 15.89 -55.49
C VAL A 201 16.24 16.39 -56.13
#